data_AF-A0A972XLI7-F1
#
_entry.id   AF-A0A972XLI7-F1
#
_cell.length_a   1.000
_cell.length_b   1.000
_cell.length_c   1.000
_cell.angle_alpha   90.00
_cell.angle_beta   90.00
_cell.angle_gamma   90.00
#
_symmetry.space_group_name_H-M   'P 1'
#
loop_
_entity.id
_entity.type
_entity.pdbx_description
1 polymer ?
#
loop_
_entity_poly.entity_id
_entity_poly.type
_entity_poly.pdbx_seq_one_letter_code
_entity_poly.pdbx_strand_id
1 'polypeptide(L)'
;MNVSPELSQLVSRSQRLGADSTLVVHGGGNTSAKGSVNRDGEVEAVMWVKASGFDMRTSDESGYPPVRLAPLLALHGRSEM
;
A
#
# COMPACT_ATOMS: atom_id res chain seq x y z
N MET A 1 -14.88 -0.98 -10.00
CA MET A 1 -13.81 -1.97 -9.72
C MET A 1 -14.08 -2.53 -8.34
N ASN A 2 -14.11 -3.86 -8.17
CA ASN A 2 -14.15 -4.42 -6.82
C ASN A 2 -12.78 -4.19 -6.17
N VAL A 3 -12.76 -3.45 -5.06
CA VAL A 3 -11.58 -3.24 -4.23
C VAL A 3 -11.29 -4.54 -3.48
N SER A 4 -10.02 -4.94 -3.40
CA SER A 4 -9.65 -6.14 -2.63
C SER A 4 -9.93 -5.92 -1.13
N PRO A 5 -10.29 -6.98 -0.38
CA PRO A 5 -10.45 -6.88 1.06
C PRO A 5 -9.18 -6.36 1.76
N GLU A 6 -8.00 -6.76 1.29
CA GLU A 6 -6.71 -6.36 1.85
C GLU A 6 -6.48 -4.85 1.71
N LEU A 7 -6.84 -4.28 0.55
CA LEU A 7 -6.73 -2.84 0.29
C LEU A 7 -7.73 -2.05 1.14
N SER A 8 -8.99 -2.51 1.23
CA SER A 8 -10.01 -1.86 2.06
C SER A 8 -9.59 -1.84 3.54
N GLN A 9 -9.05 -2.95 4.05
CA GLN A 9 -8.54 -3.03 5.41
C GLN A 9 -7.28 -2.18 5.62
N LEU A 10 -6.40 -2.07 4.62
CA LEU A 10 -5.24 -1.18 4.67
C LEU A 10 -5.69 0.27 4.83
N VAL A 11 -6.62 0.74 4.00
CA VAL A 11 -7.17 2.10 4.07
C VAL A 11 -7.75 2.38 5.46
N SER A 12 -8.62 1.49 5.97
CA SER A 12 -9.21 1.63 7.30
C SER A 12 -8.17 1.71 8.42
N ARG A 13 -7.14 0.85 8.39
CA ARG A 13 -6.05 0.88 9.37
C ARG A 13 -5.23 2.17 9.26
N SER A 14 -4.90 2.60 8.06
CA SER A 14 -4.16 3.84 7.82
C SER A 14 -4.91 5.06 8.35
N GLN A 15 -6.21 5.15 8.12
CA GLN A 15 -7.05 6.25 8.62
C GLN A 15 -7.10 6.27 10.15
N ARG A 16 -7.23 5.11 10.79
CA ARG A 16 -7.18 5.00 12.26
C ARG A 16 -5.83 5.42 12.84
N LEU A 17 -4.72 5.03 12.19
CA LEU A 17 -3.38 5.43 12.60
C LEU A 17 -3.13 6.93 12.37
N GLY A 18 -3.57 7.46 11.22
CA GLY A 18 -3.43 8.88 10.88
C GLY A 18 -4.32 9.82 11.71
N ALA A 19 -5.36 9.30 12.35
CA ALA A 19 -6.19 10.05 13.29
C ALA A 19 -5.50 10.25 14.66
N ASP A 20 -4.51 9.43 14.98
CA ASP A 20 -3.76 9.52 16.24
C ASP A 20 -2.50 10.38 16.05
N SER A 21 -2.56 11.62 16.53
CA SER A 21 -1.45 12.59 16.44
C SER A 21 -0.22 12.20 17.27
N THR A 22 -0.32 11.20 18.15
CA THR A 22 0.84 10.65 18.87
C THR A 22 1.63 9.66 18.03
N LEU A 23 1.01 9.10 16.99
CA LEU A 23 1.62 8.13 16.07
C LEU A 23 2.08 8.76 14.76
N VAL A 24 1.31 9.71 14.23
CA VAL A 24 1.57 10.33 12.93
C VAL A 24 1.55 11.85 13.07
N VAL A 25 2.64 12.50 12.66
CA VAL A 25 2.79 13.95 12.69
C VAL A 25 2.90 14.47 11.25
N HIS A 26 2.15 15.53 10.93
CA HIS A 26 2.21 16.30 9.67
C HIS A 26 2.25 15.48 8.37
N GLY A 27 1.21 14.68 8.07
CA GLY A 27 1.08 13.96 6.79
C GLY A 27 2.14 12.88 6.54
N GLY A 28 2.94 12.54 7.56
CA GLY A 28 3.96 11.49 7.52
C GLY A 28 3.38 10.08 7.67
N GLY A 29 4.27 9.13 8.00
CA GLY A 29 3.94 7.73 8.18
C GLY A 29 3.83 6.95 6.86
N ASN A 30 3.98 5.63 6.95
CA ASN A 30 3.84 4.72 5.82
C ASN A 30 3.10 3.45 6.27
N THR A 31 2.23 2.96 5.40
CA THR A 31 1.51 1.70 5.60
C THR A 31 1.48 0.94 4.29
N SER A 32 1.46 -0.39 4.40
CA SER A 32 1.37 -1.26 3.25
C SER A 32 0.59 -2.53 3.57
N ALA A 33 0.07 -3.18 2.53
CA ALA A 33 -0.50 -4.51 2.60
C ALA A 33 -0.12 -5.29 1.35
N LYS A 34 0.09 -6.59 1.50
CA LYS A 34 0.29 -7.51 0.38
C LYS A 34 -1.04 -8.17 0.03
N GLY A 35 -1.23 -8.50 -1.24
CA GLY A 35 -2.37 -9.28 -1.72
C GLY A 35 -2.21 -9.55 -3.20
N SER A 36 -3.33 -9.73 -3.90
CA SER A 36 -3.35 -10.01 -5.33
C SER A 36 -4.32 -9.11 -6.07
N VAL A 37 -4.01 -8.82 -7.33
CA VAL A 37 -4.90 -8.13 -8.27
C VAL A 37 -5.07 -8.98 -9.52
N ASN A 38 -6.26 -8.94 -10.10
CA ASN A 38 -6.47 -9.46 -11.46
C ASN A 38 -6.21 -8.31 -12.44
N ARG A 39 -5.17 -8.45 -13.27
CA ARG A 39 -4.84 -7.54 -14.36
C ARG A 39 -4.97 -8.32 -15.66
N ASP A 40 -6.01 -8.00 -16.43
CA ASP A 40 -6.26 -8.56 -17.75
C ASP A 40 -6.34 -10.10 -17.78
N GLY A 41 -6.88 -10.72 -16.73
CA GLY A 41 -7.00 -12.17 -16.59
C GLY A 41 -5.85 -12.81 -15.81
N GLU A 42 -4.75 -12.09 -15.60
CA GLU A 42 -3.60 -12.58 -14.84
C GLU A 42 -3.67 -12.15 -13.38
N VAL A 43 -3.52 -13.10 -12.46
CA VAL A 43 -3.46 -12.83 -11.03
C VAL A 43 -2.03 -12.52 -10.63
N GLU A 44 -1.76 -11.28 -10.23
CA GLU A 44 -0.43 -10.83 -9.83
C GLU A 44 -0.36 -10.56 -8.32
N ALA A 45 0.72 -11.01 -7.68
CA ALA A 45 1.04 -10.62 -6.31
C ALA A 45 1.53 -9.17 -6.25
N VAL A 46 0.90 -8.36 -5.41
CA VAL A 46 1.19 -6.94 -5.26
C VAL A 46 1.37 -6.54 -3.80
N MET A 47 2.03 -5.41 -3.61
CA MET A 47 2.03 -4.66 -2.36
C MET A 47 1.48 -3.27 -2.62
N TRP A 48 0.38 -2.95 -1.96
CA TRP A 48 -0.11 -1.59 -1.87
C TRP A 48 0.72 -0.82 -0.85
N VAL A 49 1.24 0.34 -1.23
CA VAL A 49 2.03 1.21 -0.35
C VAL A 49 1.46 2.62 -0.47
N LYS A 50 1.34 3.33 0.66
CA LYS A 50 0.90 4.73 0.64
C LYS A 50 1.77 5.55 -0.32
N ALA A 51 1.14 6.20 -1.28
CA ALA A 51 1.83 7.09 -2.19
C ALA A 51 2.35 8.36 -1.48
N SER A 52 3.39 8.96 -2.04
CA SER A 52 3.89 10.26 -1.61
C SER A 52 2.82 11.34 -1.81
N GLY A 53 2.73 12.29 -0.87
CA GLY A 53 1.75 13.38 -0.90
C GLY A 53 0.35 13.00 -0.41
N PHE A 54 0.07 11.72 -0.18
CA PHE A 54 -1.19 11.25 0.40
C PHE A 54 -1.15 11.23 1.93
N ASP A 55 -2.17 11.79 2.57
CA ASP A 55 -2.32 11.88 4.03
C ASP A 55 -2.98 10.60 4.58
N MET A 56 -2.36 9.96 5.58
CA MET A 56 -2.88 8.69 6.14
C MET A 56 -4.31 8.79 6.67
N ARG A 57 -4.71 9.93 7.23
CA ARG A 57 -6.02 10.16 7.84
C ARG A 57 -7.14 10.27 6.80
N THR A 58 -6.83 10.77 5.60
CA THR A 58 -7.84 11.08 4.57
C THR A 58 -7.68 10.29 3.27
N SER A 59 -6.63 9.48 3.14
CA SER A 59 -6.43 8.65 1.94
C SER A 59 -7.54 7.62 1.78
N ASP A 60 -7.95 7.42 0.54
CA ASP A 60 -8.79 6.32 0.07
C ASP A 60 -7.92 5.31 -0.71
N GLU A 61 -8.55 4.37 -1.41
CA GLU A 61 -7.87 3.35 -2.22
C GLU A 61 -6.94 3.94 -3.29
N SER A 62 -7.23 5.13 -3.82
CA SER A 62 -6.42 5.77 -4.86
C SER A 62 -5.04 6.21 -4.33
N GLY A 63 -4.92 6.41 -3.02
CA GLY A 63 -3.66 6.71 -2.33
C GLY A 63 -2.72 5.52 -2.18
N TYR A 64 -3.13 4.34 -2.65
CA TYR A 64 -2.38 3.08 -2.51
C TYR A 64 -2.25 2.39 -3.88
N PRO A 65 -1.30 2.81 -4.73
CA PRO A 65 -1.05 2.12 -5.99
C PRO A 65 -0.53 0.69 -5.74
N PRO A 66 -0.97 -0.31 -6.52
CA PRO A 66 -0.44 -1.66 -6.44
C PRO A 66 0.96 -1.74 -7.06
N VAL A 67 1.97 -2.09 -6.25
CA VAL A 67 3.34 -2.33 -6.72
C VAL A 67 3.55 -3.83 -6.89
N ARG A 68 4.04 -4.27 -8.06
CA ARG A 68 4.30 -5.70 -8.34
C ARG A 68 5.38 -6.24 -7.41
N LEU A 69 5.10 -7.35 -6.73
CA LEU A 69 6.06 -7.93 -5.78
C LEU A 69 7.20 -8.69 -6.47
N ALA A 70 6.93 -9.35 -7.60
CA ALA A 70 7.93 -10.19 -8.26
C ALA A 70 9.24 -9.44 -8.62
N PRO A 71 9.20 -8.24 -9.23
CA PRO A 71 10.41 -7.46 -9.48
C PRO A 71 11.14 -7.03 -8.20
N LEU A 72 10.41 -6.68 -7.14
CA LEU A 72 11.00 -6.25 -5.87
C LEU A 72 11.73 -7.40 -5.17
N LEU A 73 11.14 -8.59 -5.15
CA LEU A 73 11.74 -9.78 -4.54
C LEU A 73 12.97 -10.25 -5.29
N ALA A 74 13.01 -10.10 -6.63
CA ALA A 74 14.19 -10.43 -7.43
C ALA A 74 15.42 -9.58 -7.06
N LEU A 75 15.24 -8.40 -6.45
CA LEU A 75 16.35 -7.56 -5.98
C LEU A 75 17.03 -8.10 -4.72
N HIS A 76 16.34 -8.88 -3.89
CA HIS A 76 16.86 -9.35 -2.61
C HIS A 76 18.13 -10.22 -2.73
N GLY A 77 18.32 -10.88 -3.88
CA GLY A 77 19.50 -11.70 -4.16
C GLY A 77 20.63 -11.00 -4.92
N ARG A 78 20.56 -9.68 -5.15
CA ARG A 78 21.59 -8.94 -5.89
C ARG A 78 22.67 -8.45 -4.93
N SER A 79 23.93 -8.77 -5.23
CA SER A 79 25.10 -8.46 -4.40
C SER A 79 25.58 -7.00 -4.54
N GLU A 80 25.09 -6.26 -5.52
CA GLU A 80 25.42 -4.85 -5.75
C GLU A 80 24.13 -4.04 -5.87
N MET A 81 24.11 -2.88 -5.19
CA MET A 81 23.05 -1.86 -5.23
C MET A 81 23.37 -0.82 -6.30
#